data_AF-A0A2D8AS23-F1
#
_entry.id   AF-A0A2D8AS23-F1
#
_cell.length_a   1.000
_cell.length_b   1.000
_cell.length_c   1.000
_cell.angle_alpha   90.00
_cell.angle_beta   90.00
_cell.angle_gamma   90.00
#
_symmetry.space_group_name_H-M   'P 1'
#
loop_
_entity.id
_entity.type
_entity.pdbx_description
1 polymer ?
#
loop_
_entity_poly.entity_id
_entity_poly.type
_entity_poly.pdbx_seq_one_letter_code
_entity_poly.pdbx_strand_id
1 'polypeptide(L)'
;MCKPKGSASSIHRKPLAVNMADKKDTKFRHVIWPSLLAIGLLASFVLLFDEDKYPPMIITPIIASVLSPLLGKITKSGNLKEHAFGVTLVCIPTSAFWIFGPNYFSIMLPFLVWIWQCASWPNKEHPPFRYGIWHGFGITASMFPGALLVQALV
;
A
#
# COMPACT_ATOMS: atom_id res chain seq x y z
N MET A 1 30.03 15.75 51.03
CA MET A 1 29.02 16.17 50.04
C MET A 1 28.92 15.10 48.96
N CYS A 2 27.82 14.32 48.93
CA CYS A 2 27.63 13.21 48.00
C CYS A 2 26.83 13.71 46.78
N LYS A 3 27.37 13.63 45.57
CA LYS A 3 26.62 13.91 44.33
C LYS A 3 25.53 12.85 44.13
N PRO A 4 24.26 13.22 43.87
CA PRO A 4 23.22 12.23 43.59
C PRO A 4 23.49 11.56 42.23
N LYS A 5 23.44 10.23 42.26
CA LYS A 5 23.57 9.32 41.13
C LYS A 5 22.36 9.42 40.20
N GLY A 6 22.63 9.38 38.88
CA GLY A 6 21.78 8.76 37.86
C GLY A 6 20.36 9.30 37.69
N SER A 7 20.20 10.22 36.74
CA SER A 7 18.90 10.65 36.22
C SER A 7 18.12 9.46 35.64
N ALA A 8 17.04 9.05 36.33
CA ALA A 8 16.06 8.04 35.88
C ALA A 8 15.37 8.39 34.55
N SER A 9 15.54 9.62 34.05
CA SER A 9 14.96 10.10 32.79
C SER A 9 15.56 9.43 31.54
N SER A 10 16.83 9.00 31.58
CA SER A 10 17.50 8.49 30.37
C SER A 10 17.16 7.03 30.04
N ILE A 11 16.82 6.23 31.05
CA ILE A 11 16.54 4.79 30.90
C ILE A 11 15.19 4.57 30.22
N HIS A 12 14.18 5.43 30.47
CA HIS A 12 12.88 5.34 29.80
C HIS A 12 12.83 5.97 28.39
N ARG A 13 13.70 6.94 28.05
CA ARG A 13 13.69 7.55 26.71
C ARG A 13 14.18 6.61 25.62
N LYS A 14 15.19 5.78 25.89
CA LYS A 14 15.74 4.82 24.91
C LYS A 14 14.70 3.81 24.39
N PRO A 15 13.93 3.09 25.24
CA PRO A 15 12.92 2.17 24.75
C PRO A 15 11.77 2.89 24.04
N LEU A 16 11.41 4.11 24.45
CA LEU A 16 10.37 4.90 23.76
C LEU A 16 10.81 5.35 22.36
N ALA A 17 12.06 5.80 22.20
CA ALA A 17 12.58 6.23 20.90
C ALA A 17 12.72 5.06 19.91
N VAL A 18 13.18 3.89 20.38
CA VAL A 18 13.29 2.67 19.57
C VAL A 18 11.90 2.18 19.12
N ASN A 19 10.92 2.13 20.03
CA ASN A 19 9.55 1.72 19.71
C ASN A 19 8.84 2.71 18.77
N MET A 20 9.14 4.01 18.88
CA MET A 20 8.59 5.05 17.99
C MET A 20 9.20 4.99 16.59
N ALA A 21 10.50 4.67 16.48
CA ALA A 21 11.18 4.49 15.20
C ALA A 21 10.67 3.24 14.46
N ASP A 22 10.56 2.11 15.15
CA ASP A 22 10.08 0.84 14.57
C ASP A 22 8.61 0.93 14.12
N LYS A 23 7.75 1.61 14.92
CA LYS A 23 6.38 1.95 14.50
C LYS A 23 6.30 2.95 13.35
N LYS A 24 7.34 3.75 13.12
CA LYS A 24 7.38 4.71 12.00
C LYS A 24 7.76 3.97 10.71
N ASP A 25 8.70 3.03 10.81
CA ASP A 25 9.17 2.22 9.69
C ASP A 25 8.07 1.31 9.14
N THR A 26 7.20 0.76 10.00
CA THR A 26 6.05 -0.03 9.53
C THR A 26 5.07 0.81 8.71
N LYS A 27 4.80 2.08 9.10
CA LYS A 27 3.90 2.97 8.33
C LYS A 27 4.45 3.25 6.95
N PHE A 28 5.71 3.67 6.87
CA PHE A 28 6.31 4.00 5.59
C PHE A 28 6.45 2.78 4.69
N ARG A 29 6.84 1.63 5.24
CA ARG A 29 7.03 0.40 4.44
C ARG A 29 5.74 -0.12 3.83
N HIS A 30 4.60 -0.02 4.52
CA HIS A 30 3.32 -0.59 4.05
C HIS A 30 2.43 0.41 3.32
N VAL A 31 2.80 1.70 3.33
CA VAL A 31 2.11 2.75 2.57
C VAL A 31 2.87 3.09 1.30
N ILE A 32 4.19 3.30 1.36
CA ILE A 32 4.96 3.75 0.19
C ILE A 32 5.10 2.63 -0.84
N TRP A 33 5.46 1.42 -0.42
CA TRP A 33 5.70 0.31 -1.36
C TRP A 33 4.52 -0.05 -2.26
N PRO A 34 3.29 -0.27 -1.73
CA PRO A 34 2.15 -0.54 -2.61
C PRO A 34 1.86 0.62 -3.57
N SER A 35 2.02 1.86 -3.11
CA SER A 35 1.78 3.05 -3.94
C SER A 35 2.79 3.19 -5.08
N LEU A 36 4.08 3.02 -4.78
CA LEU A 36 5.13 3.04 -5.80
C LEU A 36 4.95 1.91 -6.81
N LEU A 37 4.57 0.72 -6.35
CA LEU A 37 4.28 -0.41 -7.24
C LEU A 37 3.14 -0.06 -8.19
N ALA A 38 2.04 0.49 -7.68
CA ALA A 38 0.89 0.83 -8.53
C ALA A 38 1.17 1.96 -9.52
N ILE A 39 1.81 3.04 -9.07
CA ILE A 39 2.17 4.18 -9.92
C ILE A 39 3.14 3.72 -11.01
N GLY A 40 4.20 3.00 -10.64
CA GLY A 40 5.19 2.50 -11.58
C GLY A 40 4.61 1.49 -12.55
N LEU A 41 3.77 0.58 -12.08
CA LEU A 41 3.15 -0.44 -12.92
C LEU A 41 2.15 0.17 -13.91
N LEU A 42 1.28 1.08 -13.45
CA LEU A 42 0.33 1.77 -14.32
C LEU A 42 1.06 2.63 -15.36
N ALA A 43 2.04 3.43 -14.93
CA ALA A 43 2.79 4.27 -15.86
C ALA A 43 3.55 3.44 -16.89
N SER A 44 4.22 2.37 -16.47
CA SER A 44 4.90 1.46 -17.41
C SER A 44 3.91 0.78 -18.35
N PHE A 45 2.73 0.40 -17.87
CA PHE A 45 1.72 -0.25 -18.70
C PHE A 45 1.20 0.69 -19.79
N VAL A 46 0.86 1.92 -19.44
CA VAL A 46 0.38 2.89 -20.42
C VAL A 46 1.47 3.32 -21.41
N LEU A 47 2.73 3.44 -20.97
CA LEU A 47 3.83 3.78 -21.86
C LEU A 47 4.21 2.66 -22.84
N LEU A 48 3.91 1.40 -22.51
CA LEU A 48 4.29 0.22 -23.30
C LEU A 48 3.14 -0.36 -24.12
N PHE A 49 1.89 -0.14 -23.71
CA PHE A 49 0.71 -0.75 -24.31
C PHE A 49 -0.31 0.31 -24.73
N ASP A 50 -0.99 0.02 -25.84
CA ASP A 50 -2.08 0.84 -26.36
C ASP A 50 -3.31 0.78 -25.44
N GLU A 51 -3.71 1.93 -24.92
CA GLU A 51 -4.82 2.09 -23.98
C GLU A 51 -6.17 1.67 -24.59
N ASP A 52 -6.36 1.86 -25.90
CA ASP A 52 -7.60 1.52 -26.59
C ASP A 52 -7.83 0.01 -26.66
N LYS A 53 -6.73 -0.76 -26.70
CA LYS A 53 -6.76 -2.22 -26.75
C LYS A 53 -6.71 -2.86 -25.37
N TYR A 54 -6.04 -2.21 -24.42
CA TYR A 54 -5.76 -2.76 -23.10
C TYR A 54 -6.10 -1.74 -22.01
N PRO A 55 -7.32 -1.75 -21.44
CA PRO A 55 -7.74 -0.76 -20.45
C PRO A 55 -6.87 -0.86 -19.18
N PRO A 56 -6.01 0.15 -18.92
CA PRO A 56 -4.97 0.06 -17.89
C PRO A 56 -5.55 -0.03 -16.48
N MET A 57 -6.73 0.58 -16.27
CA MET A 57 -7.43 0.58 -14.97
C MET A 57 -8.03 -0.78 -14.59
N ILE A 58 -8.18 -1.70 -15.55
CA ILE A 58 -8.68 -3.06 -15.30
C ILE A 58 -7.50 -4.03 -15.16
N ILE A 59 -6.51 -3.91 -16.04
CA ILE A 59 -5.40 -4.87 -16.17
C ILE A 59 -4.34 -4.66 -15.08
N THR A 60 -4.03 -3.42 -14.73
CA THR A 60 -2.99 -3.10 -13.74
C THR A 60 -3.26 -3.70 -12.35
N PRO A 61 -4.49 -3.64 -11.77
CA PRO A 61 -4.78 -4.32 -10.51
C PRO A 61 -4.66 -5.85 -10.59
N ILE A 62 -4.97 -6.45 -11.74
CA ILE A 62 -4.82 -7.90 -11.95
C ILE A 62 -3.34 -8.26 -11.93
N ILE A 63 -2.50 -7.52 -12.68
CA ILE A 63 -1.05 -7.74 -12.67
C ILE A 63 -0.46 -7.48 -11.27
N ALA A 64 -0.94 -6.44 -10.58
CA ALA A 64 -0.52 -6.14 -9.21
C ALA A 64 -0.91 -7.26 -8.22
N SER A 65 -2.03 -7.97 -8.46
CA SER A 65 -2.41 -9.16 -7.68
C SER A 65 -1.42 -10.30 -7.88
N VAL A 66 -0.90 -10.48 -9.09
CA VAL A 66 0.14 -11.49 -9.38
C VAL A 66 1.49 -11.09 -8.78
N LEU A 67 1.82 -9.80 -8.76
CA LEU A 67 3.03 -9.25 -8.13
C LEU A 67 2.93 -9.12 -6.60
N SER A 68 1.75 -9.33 -6.02
CA SER A 68 1.52 -9.21 -4.58
C SER A 68 2.43 -10.07 -3.67
N PRO A 69 2.85 -11.30 -4.04
CA PRO A 69 3.77 -12.08 -3.19
C PRO A 69 5.15 -11.41 -3.10
N LEU A 70 5.58 -10.73 -4.18
CA LEU A 70 6.82 -9.97 -4.21
C LEU A 70 6.72 -8.76 -3.28
N LEU A 71 5.59 -8.06 -3.31
CA LEU A 71 5.31 -6.96 -2.41
C LEU A 71 5.36 -7.41 -0.94
N GLY A 72 4.72 -8.53 -0.61
CA GLY A 72 4.76 -9.11 0.73
C GLY A 72 6.16 -9.51 1.21
N LYS A 73 7.03 -9.93 0.28
CA LYS A 73 8.44 -10.24 0.58
C LYS A 73 9.24 -8.98 0.90
N ILE A 74 9.06 -7.91 0.14
CA ILE A 74 9.73 -6.61 0.35
C ILE A 74 9.26 -5.97 1.65
N THR A 75 7.95 -6.00 1.91
CA THR A 75 7.37 -5.41 3.11
C THR A 75 7.39 -6.34 4.32
N LYS A 76 8.06 -7.51 4.26
CA LYS A 76 8.11 -8.54 5.31
C LYS A 76 6.76 -8.75 6.01
N SER A 77 5.69 -8.95 5.23
CA SER A 77 4.30 -9.03 5.75
C SER A 77 3.94 -10.38 6.39
N GLY A 78 4.88 -11.34 6.43
CA GLY A 78 4.67 -12.68 6.97
C GLY A 78 4.34 -13.69 5.86
N ASN A 79 3.22 -14.40 6.00
CA ASN A 79 2.80 -15.43 5.05
C ASN A 79 2.41 -14.82 3.69
N LEU A 80 3.22 -15.10 2.67
CA LEU A 80 3.05 -14.55 1.32
C LEU A 80 1.74 -14.98 0.65
N LYS A 81 1.24 -16.19 0.93
CA LYS A 81 0.00 -16.70 0.32
C LYS A 81 -1.22 -15.98 0.86
N GLU A 82 -1.29 -15.80 2.17
CA GLU A 82 -2.36 -15.04 2.83
C GLU A 82 -2.33 -13.56 2.43
N HIS A 83 -1.12 -13.00 2.32
CA HIS A 83 -0.93 -11.66 1.82
C HIS A 83 -1.46 -11.49 0.40
N ALA A 84 -1.07 -12.39 -0.51
CA ALA A 84 -1.50 -12.36 -1.90
C ALA A 84 -3.02 -12.54 -2.04
N PHE A 85 -3.61 -13.41 -1.21
CA PHE A 85 -5.05 -13.59 -1.14
C PHE A 85 -5.75 -12.29 -0.71
N GLY A 86 -5.23 -11.60 0.31
CA GLY A 86 -5.76 -10.30 0.74
C GLY A 86 -5.67 -9.21 -0.33
N VAL A 87 -4.56 -9.15 -1.09
CA VAL A 87 -4.42 -8.20 -2.22
C VAL A 87 -5.43 -8.52 -3.32
N THR A 88 -5.50 -9.80 -3.72
CA THR A 88 -6.40 -10.27 -4.79
C THR A 88 -7.86 -10.00 -4.46
N LEU A 89 -8.25 -10.16 -3.19
CA LEU A 89 -9.61 -9.90 -2.70
C LEU A 89 -10.03 -8.43 -2.90
N VAL A 90 -9.10 -7.49 -2.95
CA VAL A 90 -9.40 -6.08 -3.23
C VAL A 90 -9.26 -5.79 -4.71
N CYS A 91 -8.14 -6.17 -5.31
CA CYS A 91 -7.81 -5.81 -6.68
C CYS A 91 -8.77 -6.43 -7.71
N ILE A 92 -9.21 -7.68 -7.55
CA ILE A 92 -10.11 -8.32 -8.52
C ILE A 92 -11.50 -7.69 -8.51
N PRO A 93 -12.18 -7.48 -7.37
CA PRO A 93 -13.43 -6.72 -7.34
C PRO A 93 -13.27 -5.30 -7.89
N THR A 94 -12.18 -4.59 -7.55
CA THR A 94 -11.93 -3.26 -8.12
C THR A 94 -11.78 -3.31 -9.64
N SER A 95 -11.04 -4.27 -10.20
CA SER A 95 -10.98 -4.47 -11.66
C SER A 95 -12.37 -4.74 -12.25
N ALA A 96 -13.21 -5.53 -11.59
CA ALA A 96 -14.59 -5.78 -12.04
C ALA A 96 -15.44 -4.49 -12.02
N PHE A 97 -15.30 -3.64 -11.00
CA PHE A 97 -15.96 -2.33 -10.96
C PHE A 97 -15.56 -1.42 -12.13
N TRP A 98 -14.31 -1.51 -12.59
CA TRP A 98 -13.82 -0.77 -13.75
C TRP A 98 -14.36 -1.27 -15.09
N ILE A 99 -14.83 -2.53 -15.19
CA ILE A 99 -15.50 -3.04 -16.40
C ILE A 99 -16.81 -2.29 -16.66
N PHE A 100 -17.52 -1.86 -15.61
CA PHE A 100 -18.73 -1.04 -15.73
C PHE A 100 -18.46 0.44 -16.08
N GLY A 101 -17.20 0.77 -16.41
CA GLY A 101 -16.78 2.09 -16.78
C GLY A 101 -16.26 2.95 -15.61
N PRO A 102 -15.73 4.14 -15.94
CA PRO A 102 -15.22 5.08 -14.94
C PRO A 102 -16.37 5.62 -14.10
N ASN A 103 -16.43 5.22 -12.83
CA ASN A 103 -17.40 5.68 -11.87
C ASN A 103 -16.70 6.35 -10.69
N TYR A 104 -17.30 7.40 -10.13
CA TYR A 104 -16.76 8.10 -8.95
C TYR A 104 -16.44 7.12 -7.81
N PHE A 105 -17.31 6.12 -7.60
CA PHE A 105 -17.16 5.09 -6.58
C PHE A 105 -15.96 4.16 -6.82
N SER A 106 -15.57 3.90 -8.07
CA SER A 106 -14.44 3.02 -8.42
C SER A 106 -13.10 3.60 -7.97
N ILE A 107 -13.01 4.92 -7.81
CA ILE A 107 -11.80 5.62 -7.33
C ILE A 107 -11.95 6.01 -5.86
N MET A 108 -13.10 6.55 -5.47
CA MET A 108 -13.27 7.13 -4.14
C MET A 108 -13.40 6.07 -3.04
N LEU A 109 -14.07 4.95 -3.30
CA LEU A 109 -14.19 3.90 -2.28
C LEU A 109 -12.82 3.33 -1.91
N PRO A 110 -11.96 2.91 -2.87
CA PRO A 110 -10.65 2.40 -2.51
C PRO A 110 -9.76 3.47 -1.84
N PHE A 111 -9.84 4.72 -2.32
CA PHE A 111 -9.07 5.82 -1.75
C PHE A 111 -9.43 6.15 -0.30
N LEU A 112 -10.73 6.27 0.01
CA LEU A 112 -11.21 6.57 1.37
C LEU A 112 -10.90 5.42 2.34
N VAL A 113 -11.13 4.17 1.91
CA VAL A 113 -10.81 3.00 2.73
C VAL A 113 -9.31 2.92 2.99
N TRP A 114 -8.49 3.18 1.97
CA TRP A 114 -7.03 3.19 2.13
C TRP A 114 -6.55 4.27 3.10
N ILE A 115 -7.06 5.50 3.00
CA ILE A 115 -6.70 6.59 3.94
C ILE A 115 -7.07 6.21 5.38
N TRP A 116 -8.27 5.66 5.58
CA TRP A 116 -8.69 5.20 6.89
C TRP A 116 -7.77 4.10 7.45
N GLN A 117 -7.35 3.15 6.61
CA GLN A 117 -6.37 2.12 6.98
C GLN A 117 -5.02 2.74 7.32
N CYS A 118 -4.54 3.70 6.52
CA CYS A 118 -3.30 4.45 6.78
C CYS A 118 -3.33 5.21 8.10
N ALA A 119 -4.49 5.66 8.55
CA ALA A 119 -4.64 6.31 9.86
C ALA A 119 -4.71 5.30 11.02
N SER A 120 -5.42 4.20 10.82
CA SER A 120 -5.86 3.31 11.91
C SER A 120 -4.92 2.13 12.17
N TRP A 121 -4.33 1.57 11.11
CA TRP A 121 -3.61 0.29 11.12
C TRP A 121 -2.11 0.35 11.43
N PRO A 122 -1.37 1.46 11.22
CA PRO A 122 0.07 1.46 11.47
C PRO A 122 0.47 1.31 12.95
N ASN A 123 -0.47 1.47 13.88
CA ASN A 123 -0.19 1.38 15.32
C ASN A 123 -0.32 -0.04 15.88
N LYS A 124 -0.71 -1.02 15.05
CA LYS A 124 -1.01 -2.40 15.45
C LYS A 124 -0.32 -3.38 14.49
N GLU A 125 0.20 -4.48 15.02
CA GLU A 125 0.59 -5.62 14.17
C GLU A 125 -0.67 -6.32 13.66
N HIS A 126 -0.65 -6.69 12.39
CA HIS A 126 -1.78 -7.28 11.72
C HIS A 126 -1.42 -8.63 11.10
N PRO A 127 -2.37 -9.56 10.97
CA PRO A 127 -2.13 -10.79 10.23
C PRO A 127 -1.80 -10.48 8.76
N PRO A 128 -1.02 -11.35 8.08
CA PRO A 128 -0.59 -11.14 6.69
C PRO A 128 -1.73 -10.83 5.72
N PHE A 129 -2.89 -11.45 5.92
CA PHE A 129 -4.12 -11.18 5.17
C PHE A 129 -4.58 -9.72 5.25
N ARG A 130 -4.55 -9.11 6.44
CA ARG A 130 -4.92 -7.69 6.60
C ARG A 130 -3.89 -6.80 5.92
N TYR A 131 -2.59 -7.09 6.03
CA TYR A 131 -1.60 -6.37 5.23
C TYR A 131 -1.85 -6.50 3.73
N GLY A 132 -2.36 -7.65 3.27
CA GLY A 132 -2.79 -7.87 1.90
C GLY A 132 -3.91 -6.91 1.49
N ILE A 133 -4.99 -6.85 2.29
CA ILE A 133 -6.10 -5.93 2.04
C ILE A 133 -5.61 -4.48 2.00
N TRP A 134 -4.76 -4.09 2.94
CA TRP A 134 -4.24 -2.72 3.01
C TRP A 134 -3.41 -2.36 1.76
N HIS A 135 -2.56 -3.28 1.30
CA HIS A 135 -1.81 -3.09 0.07
C HIS A 135 -2.70 -3.07 -1.17
N GLY A 136 -3.72 -3.92 -1.25
CA GLY A 136 -4.68 -3.92 -2.37
C GLY A 136 -5.41 -2.59 -2.49
N PHE A 137 -5.88 -2.02 -1.37
CA PHE A 137 -6.46 -0.69 -1.35
C PHE A 137 -5.43 0.40 -1.69
N GLY A 138 -4.19 0.28 -1.23
CA GLY A 138 -3.13 1.21 -1.61
C GLY A 138 -2.78 1.18 -3.09
N ILE A 139 -2.78 0.00 -3.70
CA ILE A 139 -2.53 -0.17 -5.13
C ILE A 139 -3.63 0.52 -5.93
N THR A 140 -4.88 0.16 -5.66
CA THR A 140 -6.05 0.69 -6.37
C THR A 140 -6.21 2.20 -6.20
N ALA A 141 -5.99 2.73 -4.99
CA ALA A 141 -5.99 4.16 -4.71
C ALA A 141 -4.88 4.92 -5.47
N SER A 142 -3.68 4.32 -5.56
CA SER A 142 -2.50 4.94 -6.17
C SER A 142 -2.46 4.83 -7.70
N MET A 143 -3.43 4.15 -8.32
CA MET A 143 -3.58 4.19 -9.77
C MET A 143 -4.00 5.58 -10.27
N PHE A 144 -4.80 6.32 -9.49
CA PHE A 144 -5.17 7.68 -9.88
C PHE A 144 -3.95 8.62 -10.03
N PRO A 145 -3.05 8.76 -9.02
CA PRO A 145 -1.83 9.54 -9.22
C PRO A 145 -0.90 8.95 -10.29
N GLY A 146 -0.92 7.64 -10.53
CA GLY A 146 -0.21 7.05 -11.68
C GLY A 146 -0.74 7.53 -13.03
N ALA A 147 -2.07 7.64 -13.19
CA ALA A 147 -2.69 8.15 -14.40
C ALA A 147 -2.38 9.64 -14.61
N LEU A 148 -2.36 10.43 -13.53
CA LEU A 148 -1.92 11.84 -13.57
C LEU A 148 -0.45 11.96 -13.99
N LEU A 149 0.42 11.08 -13.49
CA LEU A 149 1.83 11.08 -13.87
C LEU A 149 2.00 10.82 -15.38
N VAL A 150 1.28 9.85 -15.93
CA VAL A 150 1.31 9.55 -17.37
C VAL A 150 0.84 10.76 -18.19
N GLN A 151 -0.29 11.37 -17.81
CA GLN A 151 -0.79 12.57 -18.49
C GLN A 151 0.17 13.76 -18.43
N ALA A 152 1.10 13.79 -17.48
CA ALA A 152 2.13 14.83 -17.41
C ALA A 152 3.37 14.50 -18.25
N LEU A 153 3.54 13.23 -18.66
CA LEU A 153 4.69 12.73 -19.41
C LEU A 153 4.45 12.63 -20.93
N VAL A 154 3.17 12.55 -21.33
CA VAL A 154 2.70 12.46 -22.73
C VAL A 154 2.05 13.77 -23.13
#